data_AF-A0A917F3H5-F1
#
_entry.id   AF-A0A917F3H5-F1
#
_cell.length_a   1.000
_cell.length_b   1.000
_cell.length_c   1.000
_cell.angle_alpha   90.00
_cell.angle_beta   90.00
_cell.angle_gamma   90.00
#
_symmetry.space_group_name_H-M   'P 1'
#
loop_
_entity.id
_entity.type
_entity.pdbx_description
1 polymer ?
#
loop_
_entity_poly.entity_id
_entity_poly.type
_entity_poly.pdbx_seq_one_letter_code
_entity_poly.pdbx_strand_id
1 'polypeptide(L)'
;MRPGSSRARRRAATSGSSSRPDGCCTRGWPRSSPSGRTSSTRVPTAGRSPSGSPSVPYEDLRAAGLASIADRLDDTPLGPDQLVHADLAGNVLLDARGSAVVIDVSPAWRPVRWAEAVCVLDAVVRFDVPERAVVEWGAGDRRQAMLRALAFRWLSDPDPAPYEPLLALL
;
A
#
# COMPACT_ATOMS: atom_id res chain seq x y z
N MET A 1 54.74 -12.53 -21.18
CA MET A 1 55.43 -11.32 -21.70
C MET A 1 54.84 -10.95 -23.05
N ARG A 2 54.42 -9.69 -23.19
CA ARG A 2 53.80 -8.99 -24.34
C ARG A 2 54.87 -8.56 -25.37
N PRO A 3 54.55 -7.86 -26.50
CA PRO A 3 53.35 -7.88 -27.35
C PRO A 3 53.65 -7.81 -28.87
N GLY A 4 52.65 -8.08 -29.72
CA GLY A 4 52.64 -7.73 -31.15
C GLY A 4 51.45 -6.84 -31.47
N SER A 5 51.71 -5.63 -31.93
CA SER A 5 50.77 -4.55 -32.23
C SER A 5 50.20 -4.65 -33.65
N SER A 6 48.91 -4.34 -33.83
CA SER A 6 48.42 -3.86 -35.12
C SER A 6 47.47 -2.67 -34.92
N ARG A 7 47.74 -1.61 -35.69
CA ARG A 7 47.09 -0.30 -35.65
C ARG A 7 45.77 -0.32 -36.42
N ALA A 8 44.77 0.28 -35.78
CA ALA A 8 43.82 1.28 -36.29
C ALA A 8 43.31 1.17 -37.74
N ARG A 9 41.99 1.01 -37.86
CA ARG A 9 41.21 1.74 -38.86
C ARG A 9 40.17 2.61 -38.15
N ARG A 10 40.41 3.92 -38.15
CA ARG A 10 39.38 4.93 -37.98
C ARG A 10 38.46 4.87 -39.19
N ARG A 11 37.15 4.81 -38.99
CA ARG A 11 36.18 5.24 -40.00
C ARG A 11 35.45 6.46 -39.45
N ALA A 12 35.32 7.43 -40.35
CA ALA A 12 34.84 8.77 -40.12
C ALA A 12 33.33 8.79 -39.83
N ALA A 13 32.94 9.87 -39.17
CA ALA A 13 31.58 10.31 -38.93
C ALA A 13 30.76 10.35 -40.22
N THR A 14 29.52 9.90 -40.13
CA THR A 14 28.45 10.30 -41.05
C THR A 14 27.36 10.95 -40.21
N SER A 15 27.17 12.23 -40.46
CA SER A 15 26.04 13.04 -40.02
C SER A 15 24.77 12.53 -40.69
N GLY A 16 23.87 11.95 -39.91
CA GLY A 16 22.53 11.54 -40.32
C GLY A 16 21.51 12.28 -39.45
N SER A 17 20.70 13.10 -40.10
CA SER A 17 19.72 14.03 -39.55
C SER A 17 18.76 13.41 -38.52
N SER A 18 18.55 14.16 -37.44
CA SER A 18 17.48 13.96 -36.48
C SER A 18 16.11 14.18 -37.14
N SER A 19 15.36 13.10 -37.36
CA SER A 19 13.92 13.14 -37.60
C SER A 19 13.21 12.64 -36.34
N ARG A 20 12.54 13.56 -35.65
CA ARG A 20 11.65 13.29 -34.52
C ARG A 20 10.50 12.39 -34.99
N PRO A 21 10.18 11.28 -34.31
CA PRO A 21 8.86 10.69 -34.46
C PRO A 21 7.86 11.56 -33.68
N ASP A 22 7.25 12.50 -34.39
CA ASP A 22 5.98 13.10 -33.99
C ASP A 22 4.93 11.99 -33.97
N GLY A 23 4.54 11.54 -32.77
CA GLY A 23 3.63 10.41 -32.65
C GLY A 23 3.37 10.00 -31.22
N CYS A 24 3.16 10.97 -30.33
CA CYS A 24 2.60 10.72 -29.00
C CYS A 24 1.22 10.06 -29.18
N CYS A 25 1.15 8.75 -28.98
CA CYS A 25 -0.07 7.96 -29.02
C CYS A 25 -0.93 8.26 -27.79
N THR A 26 -1.45 9.47 -27.66
CA THR A 26 -2.56 9.81 -26.76
C THR A 26 -3.88 9.51 -27.45
N ARG A 27 -4.11 8.25 -27.81
CA ARG A 27 -5.45 7.81 -28.24
C ARG A 27 -6.24 7.34 -27.02
N GLY A 28 -7.10 8.25 -26.54
CA GLY A 28 -8.40 7.90 -25.99
C GLY A 28 -8.45 7.40 -24.55
N TRP A 29 -8.09 8.25 -23.58
CA TRP A 29 -8.77 8.17 -22.29
C TRP A 29 -10.18 8.76 -22.48
N PRO A 30 -11.27 8.09 -22.05
CA PRO A 30 -12.59 8.71 -22.05
C PRO A 30 -12.52 9.96 -21.17
N ARG A 31 -12.72 11.13 -21.80
CA ARG A 31 -12.88 12.39 -21.10
C ARG A 31 -14.26 12.36 -20.44
N SER A 32 -14.31 11.97 -19.17
CA SER A 32 -15.46 12.32 -18.34
C SER A 32 -15.47 13.84 -18.20
N SER A 33 -16.41 14.50 -18.89
CA SER A 33 -16.69 15.92 -18.70
C SER A 33 -17.01 16.18 -17.22
N PRO A 34 -16.47 17.23 -16.58
CA PRO A 34 -16.91 17.62 -15.25
C PRO A 34 -18.28 18.30 -15.38
N SER A 35 -19.35 17.49 -15.45
CA SER A 35 -20.70 17.99 -15.31
C SER A 35 -20.99 18.23 -13.83
N GLY A 36 -21.16 19.50 -13.47
CA GLY A 36 -21.84 19.90 -12.25
C GLY A 36 -20.93 20.19 -11.07
N ARG A 37 -20.48 21.45 -10.98
CA ARG A 37 -20.32 22.10 -9.67
C ARG A 37 -21.72 22.16 -9.05
N THR A 38 -22.01 21.27 -8.11
CA THR A 38 -23.10 21.48 -7.16
C THR A 38 -22.49 21.80 -5.82
N SER A 39 -22.54 23.07 -5.48
CA SER A 39 -22.30 23.58 -4.13
C SER A 39 -23.19 22.81 -3.16
N SER A 40 -22.60 21.94 -2.33
CA SER A 40 -23.34 21.33 -1.23
C SER A 40 -23.53 22.36 -0.14
N THR A 41 -24.72 22.95 -0.14
CA THR A 41 -25.29 23.80 0.90
C THR A 41 -25.06 23.19 2.29
N ARG A 42 -24.57 24.01 3.21
CA ARG A 42 -24.45 23.72 4.64
C ARG A 42 -25.87 23.52 5.20
N VAL A 43 -26.20 22.30 5.65
CA VAL A 43 -27.46 22.02 6.36
C VAL A 43 -27.25 22.37 7.84
N PRO A 44 -28.11 23.18 8.49
CA PRO A 44 -28.04 23.43 9.91
C PRO A 44 -28.57 22.25 10.72
N THR A 45 -27.86 21.95 11.81
CA THR A 45 -28.18 21.01 12.88
C THR A 45 -29.58 21.19 13.48
N ALA A 46 -30.29 20.08 13.71
CA ALA A 46 -31.29 19.96 14.77
C ALA A 46 -31.53 18.49 15.16
N GLY A 47 -31.62 18.23 16.47
CA GLY A 47 -32.33 17.08 17.02
C GLY A 47 -31.48 16.02 17.72
N ARG A 48 -31.24 16.20 19.03
CA ARG A 48 -30.73 15.19 19.95
C ARG A 48 -31.84 14.19 20.30
N SER A 49 -31.53 12.90 20.47
CA SER A 49 -32.26 11.99 21.37
C SER A 49 -31.38 10.84 21.87
N PRO A 50 -31.68 10.26 23.04
CA PRO A 50 -30.67 9.83 23.99
C PRO A 50 -30.61 8.31 24.18
N SER A 51 -29.43 7.74 23.99
CA SER A 51 -29.01 6.50 24.65
C SER A 51 -27.54 6.66 25.03
N GLY A 52 -27.32 7.17 26.24
CA GLY A 52 -26.01 7.51 26.78
C GLY A 52 -25.26 6.29 27.31
N SER A 53 -24.72 5.48 26.41
CA SER A 53 -23.41 4.88 26.71
C SER A 53 -22.37 5.96 26.44
N PRO A 54 -21.41 6.24 27.33
CA PRO A 54 -20.31 7.11 26.96
C PRO A 54 -19.62 6.46 25.75
N SER A 55 -19.69 7.10 24.59
CA SER A 55 -18.83 6.73 23.47
C SER A 55 -17.41 6.97 23.96
N VAL A 56 -16.65 5.90 24.15
CA VAL A 56 -15.22 5.99 24.46
C VAL A 56 -14.61 6.93 23.42
N PRO A 57 -13.94 8.03 23.83
CA PRO A 57 -13.28 8.92 22.90
C PRO A 57 -12.44 8.13 21.91
N TYR A 58 -12.44 8.54 20.64
CA TYR A 58 -11.71 7.83 19.58
C TYR A 58 -10.24 7.58 19.94
N GLU A 59 -9.59 8.52 20.63
CA GLU A 59 -8.21 8.36 21.11
C GLU A 59 -8.05 7.24 22.16
N ASP A 60 -9.06 7.05 23.03
CA ASP A 60 -9.04 6.00 24.04
C ASP A 60 -9.23 4.62 23.39
N LEU A 61 -10.07 4.52 22.35
CA LEU A 61 -10.18 3.30 21.53
C LEU A 61 -8.89 3.01 20.78
N ARG A 62 -8.24 4.05 20.25
CA ARG A 62 -6.97 3.93 19.54
C ARG A 62 -5.87 3.42 20.48
N ALA A 63 -5.78 3.98 21.68
CA ALA A 63 -4.83 3.57 22.70
C ALA A 63 -5.09 2.13 23.18
N ALA A 64 -6.34 1.77 23.44
CA ALA A 64 -6.71 0.41 23.87
C ALA A 64 -6.39 -0.64 22.80
N GLY A 65 -6.69 -0.34 21.53
CA GLY A 65 -6.35 -1.23 20.41
C GLY A 65 -4.83 -1.41 20.27
N LEU A 66 -4.06 -0.32 20.34
CA LEU A 66 -2.61 -0.39 20.27
C LEU A 66 -2.00 -1.15 21.45
N ALA A 67 -2.53 -0.97 22.66
CA ALA A 67 -2.13 -1.74 23.84
C ALA A 67 -2.42 -3.25 23.64
N SER A 68 -3.60 -3.59 23.12
CA SER A 68 -3.97 -4.98 22.83
C SER A 68 -3.05 -5.63 21.78
N ILE A 69 -2.60 -4.86 20.78
CA ILE A 69 -1.60 -5.32 19.81
C ILE A 69 -0.24 -5.50 20.50
N ALA A 70 0.19 -4.51 21.29
CA ALA A 70 1.47 -4.52 21.98
C ALA A 70 1.63 -5.73 22.91
N ASP A 71 0.57 -6.10 23.64
CA ASP A 71 0.55 -7.27 24.53
C ASP A 71 0.73 -8.61 23.79
N ARG A 72 0.51 -8.65 22.48
CA ARG A 72 0.62 -9.87 21.64
C ARG A 72 1.91 -9.91 20.82
N LEU A 73 2.66 -8.82 20.77
CA LEU A 73 3.93 -8.74 20.07
C LEU A 73 5.02 -9.48 20.84
N ASP A 74 5.91 -10.14 20.11
CA ASP A 74 7.13 -10.76 20.64
C ASP A 74 8.31 -10.52 19.70
N ASP A 75 9.51 -10.99 20.06
CA ASP A 75 10.75 -10.78 19.29
C ASP A 75 10.95 -11.77 18.13
N THR A 76 9.91 -12.48 17.67
CA THR A 76 10.03 -13.43 16.55
C THR A 76 10.59 -12.74 15.31
N PRO A 77 11.72 -13.23 14.76
CA PRO A 77 12.36 -12.61 13.61
C PRO A 77 11.53 -12.82 12.33
N LEU A 78 11.36 -11.75 11.54
CA LEU A 78 10.59 -11.78 10.29
C LEU A 78 11.48 -11.85 9.02
N GLY A 79 12.79 -11.95 9.22
CA GLY A 79 13.79 -11.85 8.15
C GLY A 79 14.50 -10.49 8.15
N PRO A 80 15.47 -10.29 7.24
CA PRO A 80 16.24 -9.05 7.16
C PRO A 80 15.41 -7.90 6.60
N ASP A 81 15.68 -6.70 7.10
CA ASP A 81 15.10 -5.48 6.55
C ASP A 81 15.65 -5.17 5.15
N GLN A 82 14.76 -4.71 4.27
CA GLN A 82 15.09 -4.20 2.95
C GLN A 82 14.08 -3.11 2.54
N LEU A 83 14.28 -2.52 1.37
CA LEU A 83 13.31 -1.59 0.78
C LEU A 83 12.06 -2.37 0.36
N VAL A 84 10.92 -2.03 0.97
CA VAL A 84 9.60 -2.62 0.68
C VAL A 84 8.56 -1.53 0.46
N HIS A 85 7.41 -1.89 -0.13
CA HIS A 85 6.27 -0.99 -0.29
C HIS A 85 5.26 -1.20 0.84
N ALA A 86 4.99 -0.15 1.61
CA ALA A 86 4.12 -0.17 2.79
C ALA A 86 2.61 -0.05 2.49
N ASP A 87 2.20 -0.14 1.23
CA ASP A 87 0.83 0.13 0.77
C ASP A 87 0.61 -0.50 -0.61
N LEU A 88 1.04 -1.76 -0.79
CA LEU A 88 1.05 -2.38 -2.13
C LEU A 88 -0.36 -2.68 -2.67
N ALA A 89 -1.30 -3.01 -1.78
CA ALA A 89 -2.67 -3.36 -2.15
C ALA A 89 -3.37 -2.17 -2.80
N GLY A 90 -3.84 -2.34 -4.04
CA GLY A 90 -4.44 -1.26 -4.84
C GLY A 90 -3.45 -0.43 -5.66
N ASN A 91 -2.15 -0.55 -5.40
CA ASN A 91 -1.09 0.19 -6.09
C ASN A 91 -0.36 -0.65 -7.15
N VAL A 92 -1.06 -1.64 -7.70
CA VAL A 92 -0.60 -2.47 -8.82
C VAL A 92 -1.59 -2.36 -9.97
N LEU A 93 -1.13 -1.83 -11.10
CA LEU A 93 -1.88 -1.81 -12.35
C LEU A 93 -1.49 -3.00 -13.22
N LEU A 94 -2.48 -3.60 -13.89
CA LEU A 94 -2.25 -4.64 -14.88
C LEU A 94 -2.46 -4.07 -16.28
N ASP A 95 -1.51 -4.33 -17.20
CA ASP A 95 -1.73 -4.04 -18.62
C ASP A 95 -2.70 -5.05 -19.26
N ALA A 96 -3.02 -4.86 -20.55
CA ALA A 96 -3.91 -5.76 -21.29
C ALA A 96 -3.40 -7.21 -21.44
N ARG A 97 -2.13 -7.46 -21.12
CA ARG A 97 -1.49 -8.79 -21.12
C ARG A 97 -1.30 -9.35 -19.71
N GLY A 98 -1.73 -8.63 -18.68
CA GLY A 98 -1.57 -9.00 -17.28
C GLY A 98 -0.20 -8.67 -16.68
N SER A 99 0.63 -7.87 -17.35
CA SER A 99 1.91 -7.41 -16.78
C SER A 99 1.64 -6.42 -15.66
N ALA A 100 2.24 -6.64 -14.49
CA ALA A 100 2.09 -5.78 -13.33
C ALA A 100 3.02 -4.57 -13.38
N VAL A 101 2.49 -3.38 -13.07
CA VAL A 101 3.22 -2.15 -12.84
C VAL A 101 2.87 -1.63 -11.45
N VAL A 102 3.89 -1.46 -10.61
CA VAL A 102 3.74 -0.86 -9.28
C VAL A 102 3.75 0.66 -9.42
N ILE A 103 2.78 1.32 -8.79
CA ILE A 103 2.63 2.78 -8.76
C ILE A 103 2.63 3.29 -7.32
N ASP A 104 2.62 4.61 -7.14
CA ASP A 104 2.47 5.30 -5.85
C ASP A 104 3.30 4.71 -4.69
N VAL A 105 4.60 4.56 -4.96
CA VAL A 105 5.51 3.84 -4.06
C VAL A 105 5.58 4.52 -2.70
N SER A 106 5.17 3.78 -1.66
CA SER A 106 5.32 4.15 -0.25
C SER A 106 6.48 3.38 0.38
N PRO A 107 7.72 3.91 0.36
CA PRO A 107 8.91 3.17 0.75
C PRO A 107 9.02 2.98 2.26
N ALA A 108 9.41 1.77 2.69
CA ALA A 108 9.78 1.47 4.07
C ALA A 108 11.01 0.55 4.12
N TRP A 109 11.80 0.66 5.19
CA TRP A 109 12.91 -0.25 5.47
C TRP A 109 12.47 -1.28 6.52
N ARG A 110 11.97 -2.42 6.07
CA ARG A 110 11.31 -3.45 6.89
C ARG A 110 11.48 -4.85 6.26
N PRO A 111 11.17 -5.95 6.97
CA PRO A 111 11.22 -7.28 6.39
C PRO A 111 10.12 -7.47 5.34
N VAL A 112 10.37 -8.28 4.32
CA VAL A 112 9.38 -8.58 3.26
C VAL A 112 8.08 -9.12 3.86
N ARG A 113 8.20 -10.00 4.86
CA ARG A 113 7.03 -10.61 5.52
C ARG A 113 6.12 -9.59 6.19
N TRP A 114 6.67 -8.47 6.68
CA TRP A 114 5.86 -7.37 7.20
C TRP A 114 5.07 -6.69 6.06
N ALA A 115 5.68 -6.44 4.91
CA ALA A 115 4.99 -5.83 3.77
C ALA A 115 3.93 -6.76 3.17
N GLU A 116 4.19 -8.06 3.11
CA GLU A 116 3.19 -9.08 2.74
C GLU A 116 1.98 -9.03 3.69
N ALA A 117 2.23 -8.93 5.00
CA ALA A 117 1.17 -8.85 5.98
C ALA A 117 0.31 -7.57 5.83
N VAL A 118 0.94 -6.42 5.59
CA VAL A 118 0.21 -5.18 5.25
C VAL A 118 -0.66 -5.40 4.03
N CYS A 119 -0.12 -5.96 2.95
CA CYS A 119 -0.87 -6.22 1.72
C CYS A 119 -2.09 -7.12 1.94
N VAL A 120 -1.97 -8.18 2.75
CA VAL A 120 -3.09 -9.08 3.07
C VAL A 120 -4.14 -8.39 3.94
N LEU A 121 -3.75 -7.62 4.96
CA LEU A 121 -4.69 -6.85 5.78
C LEU A 121 -5.50 -5.87 4.92
N ASP A 122 -4.84 -5.12 4.05
CA ASP A 122 -5.52 -4.16 3.19
C ASP A 122 -6.39 -4.84 2.14
N ALA A 123 -5.97 -5.99 1.63
CA ALA A 123 -6.79 -6.80 0.73
C ALA A 123 -8.13 -7.18 1.38
N VAL A 124 -8.10 -7.58 2.66
CA VAL A 124 -9.30 -7.94 3.42
C VAL A 124 -10.16 -6.71 3.72
N VAL A 125 -9.55 -5.64 4.23
CA VAL A 125 -10.29 -4.44 4.64
C VAL A 125 -10.84 -3.63 3.46
N ARG A 126 -10.10 -3.55 2.35
CA ARG A 126 -10.37 -2.58 1.27
C ARG A 126 -10.78 -3.23 -0.06
N PHE A 127 -10.56 -4.52 -0.24
CA PHE A 127 -10.76 -5.21 -1.52
C PHE A 127 -11.62 -6.49 -1.43
N ASP A 128 -12.43 -6.61 -0.38
CA ASP A 128 -13.42 -7.70 -0.19
C ASP A 128 -12.78 -9.11 -0.21
N VAL A 129 -11.51 -9.21 0.20
CA VAL A 129 -10.86 -10.51 0.39
C VAL A 129 -11.41 -11.14 1.68
N PRO A 130 -11.77 -12.44 1.67
CA PRO A 130 -12.33 -13.08 2.87
C PRO A 130 -11.36 -13.09 4.06
N GLU A 131 -11.88 -12.88 5.28
CA GLU A 131 -11.12 -12.85 6.54
C GLU A 131 -10.28 -14.12 6.81
N ARG A 132 -10.64 -15.25 6.18
CA ARG A 132 -9.84 -16.49 6.24
C ARG A 132 -8.37 -16.25 5.83
N ALA A 133 -8.11 -15.27 4.98
CA ALA A 133 -6.76 -14.87 4.59
C ALA A 133 -5.94 -14.37 5.79
N VAL A 134 -6.56 -13.75 6.80
CA VAL A 134 -5.90 -13.36 8.07
C VAL A 134 -5.70 -14.58 8.97
N VAL A 135 -6.69 -15.48 9.04
CA VAL A 135 -6.62 -16.70 9.85
C VAL A 135 -5.44 -17.59 9.41
N GLU A 136 -5.17 -17.69 8.11
CA GLU A 136 -4.02 -18.42 7.56
C GLU A 136 -2.65 -17.85 8.00
N TRP A 137 -2.63 -16.62 8.53
CA TRP A 137 -1.46 -15.97 9.10
C TRP A 137 -1.43 -16.00 10.63
N GLY A 138 -2.38 -16.66 11.30
CA GLY A 138 -2.55 -16.66 12.76
C GLY A 138 -1.52 -17.43 13.58
N ALA A 139 -0.40 -17.88 13.00
CA ALA A 139 0.65 -18.59 13.75
C ALA A 139 2.09 -18.12 13.42
N GLY A 140 2.98 -18.29 14.39
CA GLY A 140 4.43 -18.11 14.24
C GLY A 140 4.84 -16.72 13.74
N ASP A 141 5.83 -16.70 12.86
CA ASP A 141 6.37 -15.49 12.25
C ASP A 141 5.34 -14.69 11.43
N ARG A 142 4.40 -15.37 10.76
CA ARG A 142 3.29 -14.74 10.02
C ARG A 142 2.37 -13.96 10.96
N ARG A 143 2.04 -14.53 12.12
CA ARG A 143 1.21 -13.84 13.13
C ARG A 143 1.89 -12.58 13.62
N GLN A 144 3.18 -12.69 13.89
CA GLN A 144 4.00 -11.58 14.36
C GLN A 144 4.19 -10.50 13.29
N ALA A 145 4.18 -10.85 12.00
CA ALA A 145 4.10 -9.90 10.91
C ALA A 145 2.73 -9.20 10.83
N MET A 146 1.63 -9.94 11.01
CA MET A 146 0.28 -9.38 11.05
C MET A 146 0.08 -8.38 12.17
N LEU A 147 0.52 -8.70 13.39
CA LEU A 147 0.41 -7.79 14.53
C LEU A 147 1.20 -6.48 14.31
N ARG A 148 2.39 -6.57 13.72
CA ARG A 148 3.20 -5.38 13.36
C ARG A 148 2.57 -4.58 12.22
N ALA A 149 1.92 -5.24 11.26
CA ALA A 149 1.18 -4.58 10.19
C ALA A 149 -0.09 -3.90 10.72
N LEU A 150 -0.82 -4.53 11.64
CA LEU A 150 -1.94 -3.93 12.37
C LEU A 150 -1.50 -2.71 13.15
N ALA A 151 -0.41 -2.78 13.92
CA ALA A 151 0.13 -1.62 14.65
C ALA A 151 0.43 -0.45 13.69
N PHE A 152 1.02 -0.75 12.53
CA PHE A 152 1.29 0.26 11.50
C PHE A 152 -0.01 0.90 10.99
N ARG A 153 -1.04 0.12 10.64
CA ARG A 153 -2.33 0.66 10.20
C ARG A 153 -3.04 1.42 11.31
N TRP A 154 -2.98 0.94 12.55
CA TRP A 154 -3.53 1.64 13.72
C TRP A 154 -2.95 3.05 13.90
N LEU A 155 -1.65 3.20 13.63
CA LEU A 155 -0.92 4.46 13.79
C LEU A 155 -0.99 5.38 12.55
N SER A 156 -1.09 4.81 11.36
CA SER A 156 -1.01 5.56 10.10
C SER A 156 -2.36 5.87 9.46
N ASP A 157 -3.38 5.04 9.68
CA ASP A 157 -4.71 5.24 9.11
C ASP A 157 -5.52 6.22 9.97
N PRO A 158 -6.18 7.24 9.38
CA PRO A 158 -7.11 8.10 10.11
C PRO A 158 -8.31 7.37 10.69
N ASP A 159 -8.68 6.19 10.18
CA ASP A 159 -9.75 5.37 10.74
C ASP A 159 -9.33 3.90 10.82
N PRO A 160 -8.82 3.42 11.98
CA PRO A 160 -8.41 2.05 12.17
C PRO A 160 -9.58 1.11 12.51
N ALA A 161 -10.81 1.62 12.69
CA ALA A 161 -11.96 0.80 13.08
C ALA A 161 -12.19 -0.43 12.17
N PRO A 162 -12.01 -0.36 10.83
CA PRO A 162 -12.15 -1.52 9.96
C PRO A 162 -11.16 -2.66 10.23
N TYR A 163 -10.03 -2.38 10.90
CA TYR A 163 -9.02 -3.38 11.26
C TYR A 163 -9.28 -4.06 12.61
N GLU A 164 -10.20 -3.53 13.43
CA GLU A 164 -10.49 -4.06 14.77
C GLU A 164 -10.97 -5.52 14.77
N PRO A 165 -11.90 -5.96 13.89
CA PRO A 165 -12.34 -7.36 13.88
C PRO A 165 -11.20 -8.33 13.57
N LEU A 166 -10.23 -7.90 12.76
CA LEU A 166 -9.08 -8.73 12.36
C LEU A 166 -8.11 -8.97 13.51
N LEU A 167 -8.03 -8.06 14.49
CA LEU A 167 -7.25 -8.28 15.70
C LEU A 167 -7.80 -9.45 16.52
N ALA A 168 -9.12 -9.70 16.51
CA ALA A 168 -9.70 -10.84 17.22
C ALA A 168 -9.32 -12.21 16.59
N LEU A 169 -8.86 -12.21 15.34
CA LEU A 169 -8.47 -13.41 14.60
C LEU A 169 -7.00 -13.82 14.82
N LEU A 170 -6.22 -13.03 15.56
CA LEU A 170 -4.76 -13.17 15.74
C LEU A 170 -4.37 -13.29 17.21
#